data_AF-A0A7Z0SBW8-F1
#
_entry.id   AF-A0A7Z0SBW8-F1
#
_cell.length_a   1.000
_cell.length_b   1.000
_cell.length_c   1.000
_cell.angle_alpha   90.00
_cell.angle_beta   90.00
_cell.angle_gamma   90.00
#
_symmetry.space_group_name_H-M   'P 1'
#
loop_
_entity.id
_entity.type
_entity.pdbx_description
1 polymer ?
#
loop_
_entity_poly.entity_id
_entity_poly.type
_entity_poly.pdbx_seq_one_letter_code
_entity_poly.pdbx_strand_id
1 'polypeptide(L)'
;MPTPNDTNLVFTADELDLLGRTADSLSAYMGKPVLAEIMDADETGFEWVIFGVPLDIEDQPDDYVVVQIGGPGARLLGSTGGLNVADGDVYECEYLWAIQLSDLEGVRYIKVDQDGDEVAWTDNLAEVLPFVMAEDAMDDDDGNDLDDEDDDDDPYDLDDRNEPRTLH
;
A
#
# COMPACT_ATOMS: atom_id res chain seq x y z
N MET A 1 4.52 -35.10 -20.67
CA MET A 1 4.90 -34.21 -19.56
C MET A 1 4.09 -32.94 -19.75
N PRO A 2 3.13 -32.58 -18.90
CA PRO A 2 2.57 -31.24 -18.92
C PRO A 2 3.61 -30.31 -18.27
N THR A 3 4.12 -29.33 -19.00
CA THR A 3 4.87 -28.21 -18.43
C THR A 3 3.87 -27.25 -17.80
N PRO A 4 3.91 -27.01 -16.47
CA PRO A 4 3.09 -25.99 -15.84
C PRO A 4 3.74 -24.63 -16.07
N ASN A 5 3.50 -24.02 -17.24
CA ASN A 5 3.52 -22.57 -17.32
C ASN A 5 2.06 -22.16 -17.26
N ASP A 6 1.57 -22.11 -16.03
CA ASP A 6 0.33 -21.43 -15.71
C ASP A 6 0.64 -19.94 -15.92
N THR A 7 0.56 -19.50 -17.17
CA THR A 7 0.65 -18.09 -17.58
C THR A 7 -0.64 -17.37 -17.15
N ASN A 8 -1.08 -17.60 -15.92
CA ASN A 8 -2.25 -16.96 -15.39
C ASN A 8 -1.75 -15.63 -14.85
N LEU A 9 -1.99 -14.57 -15.63
CA LEU A 9 -1.74 -13.19 -15.24
C LEU A 9 -2.76 -12.84 -14.16
N VAL A 10 -2.57 -13.39 -12.96
CA VAL A 10 -3.42 -13.19 -11.78
C VAL A 10 -2.59 -12.64 -10.61
N PHE A 11 -3.24 -11.86 -9.78
CA PHE A 11 -2.70 -11.33 -8.54
C PHE A 11 -2.69 -12.44 -7.47
N THR A 12 -1.63 -12.46 -6.67
CA THR A 12 -1.55 -13.32 -5.49
C THR A 12 -2.34 -12.73 -4.33
N ALA A 13 -2.67 -13.56 -3.33
CA ALA A 13 -3.42 -13.11 -2.15
C ALA A 13 -2.74 -11.93 -1.41
N ASP A 14 -1.41 -11.93 -1.34
CA ASP A 14 -0.63 -10.84 -0.74
C ASP A 14 -0.77 -9.53 -1.53
N GLU A 15 -0.77 -9.60 -2.86
CA GLU A 15 -0.99 -8.42 -3.73
C GLU A 15 -2.40 -7.87 -3.58
N LEU A 16 -3.41 -8.76 -3.51
CA LEU A 16 -4.80 -8.39 -3.28
C LEU A 16 -5.01 -7.69 -1.95
N ASP A 17 -4.35 -8.17 -0.89
CA ASP A 17 -4.37 -7.54 0.43
C ASP A 17 -3.73 -6.14 0.38
N LEU A 18 -2.58 -6.00 -0.29
CA LEU A 18 -1.89 -4.72 -0.47
C LEU A 18 -2.74 -3.70 -1.24
N LEU A 19 -3.40 -4.14 -2.33
CA LEU A 19 -4.33 -3.32 -3.11
C LEU A 19 -5.52 -2.88 -2.25
N GLY A 20 -6.08 -3.79 -1.45
CA GLY A 20 -7.17 -3.49 -0.52
C GLY A 20 -6.78 -2.47 0.56
N ARG A 21 -5.59 -2.60 1.15
CA ARG A 21 -5.03 -1.61 2.10
C ARG A 21 -4.79 -0.26 1.45
N THR A 22 -4.35 -0.25 0.19
CA THR A 22 -4.17 0.98 -0.59
C THR A 22 -5.51 1.68 -0.83
N ALA A 23 -6.56 0.92 -1.15
CA ALA A 23 -7.91 1.46 -1.32
C ALA A 23 -8.43 2.08 -0.02
N ASP A 24 -8.23 1.41 1.11
CA ASP A 24 -8.62 1.92 2.44
C ASP A 24 -7.86 3.19 2.82
N SER A 25 -6.55 3.22 2.55
CA SER A 25 -5.69 4.38 2.78
C SER A 25 -6.10 5.57 1.91
N LEU A 26 -6.39 5.33 0.63
CA LEU A 26 -6.94 6.34 -0.29
C LEU A 26 -8.28 6.86 0.20
N SER A 27 -9.13 5.97 0.72
CA SER A 27 -10.43 6.34 1.26
C SER A 27 -10.29 7.26 2.48
N ALA A 28 -9.39 6.92 3.40
CA ALA A 28 -9.07 7.75 4.55
C ALA A 28 -8.45 9.10 4.15
N TYR A 29 -7.59 9.11 3.12
CA TYR A 29 -6.93 10.30 2.61
C TYR A 29 -7.88 11.26 1.91
N MET A 30 -8.75 10.76 1.01
CA MET A 30 -9.73 11.57 0.29
C MET A 30 -10.95 11.93 1.15
N GLY A 31 -11.22 11.18 2.22
CA GLY A 31 -12.43 11.31 3.01
C GLY A 31 -13.70 10.83 2.30
N LYS A 32 -13.54 10.09 1.19
CA LYS A 32 -14.61 9.46 0.41
C LYS A 32 -14.38 7.94 0.36
N PRO A 33 -15.43 7.11 0.28
CA PRO A 33 -15.26 5.68 0.06
C PRO A 33 -14.51 5.43 -1.26
N VAL A 34 -13.53 4.53 -1.27
CA VAL A 34 -12.82 4.11 -2.50
C VAL A 34 -13.08 2.63 -2.68
N LEU A 35 -13.58 2.27 -3.85
CA LEU A 35 -13.83 0.89 -4.26
C LEU A 35 -12.68 0.43 -5.15
N ALA A 36 -12.14 -0.74 -4.82
CA ALA A 36 -11.16 -1.43 -5.64
C ALA A 36 -11.78 -2.74 -6.11
N GLU A 37 -11.84 -2.96 -7.42
CA GLU A 37 -12.43 -4.17 -8.01
C GLU A 37 -11.42 -4.88 -8.89
N ILE A 38 -11.38 -6.21 -8.77
CA ILE A 38 -10.60 -7.07 -9.65
C ILE A 38 -11.49 -7.57 -10.77
N MET A 39 -10.98 -7.42 -11.98
CA MET A 39 -11.54 -8.00 -13.20
C MET A 39 -10.72 -9.23 -13.57
N ASP A 40 -11.37 -10.39 -13.59
CA ASP A 40 -10.75 -11.69 -13.83
C ASP A 40 -10.12 -11.80 -15.23
N ALA A 41 -8.99 -12.51 -15.30
CA ALA A 41 -8.27 -12.76 -16.54
C ALA A 41 -9.07 -13.57 -17.59
N ASP A 42 -10.15 -14.26 -17.19
CA ASP A 42 -10.99 -15.03 -18.11
C ASP A 42 -11.78 -14.13 -19.09
N GLU A 43 -12.11 -12.90 -18.69
CA GLU A 43 -12.87 -11.97 -19.54
C GLU A 43 -11.97 -11.18 -20.51
N THR A 44 -10.78 -10.77 -20.06
CA THR A 44 -9.88 -9.86 -20.80
C THR A 44 -8.58 -10.51 -21.27
N GLY A 45 -8.23 -11.67 -20.76
CA GLY A 45 -6.95 -12.37 -20.97
C GLY A 45 -5.87 -12.03 -19.94
N PHE A 46 -6.10 -11.06 -19.06
CA PHE A 46 -5.20 -10.64 -17.98
C PHE A 46 -5.99 -10.03 -16.82
N GLU A 47 -5.62 -10.35 -15.58
CA GLU A 47 -6.29 -9.81 -14.41
C GLU A 47 -5.84 -8.35 -14.19
N TRP A 48 -6.80 -7.49 -13.89
CA TRP A 48 -6.56 -6.06 -13.67
C TRP A 48 -7.45 -5.55 -12.54
N VAL A 49 -6.96 -4.55 -11.83
CA VAL A 49 -7.65 -3.93 -10.70
C VAL A 49 -7.95 -2.49 -11.05
N ILE A 50 -9.20 -2.09 -10.83
CA ILE A 50 -9.68 -0.72 -11.04
C ILE A 50 -9.98 -0.08 -9.69
N PHE A 51 -9.55 1.17 -9.53
CA PHE A 51 -9.86 1.99 -8.38
C PHE A 51 -10.83 3.10 -8.80
N GLY A 52 -11.95 3.20 -8.08
CA GLY A 52 -12.91 4.25 -8.30
C GLY A 52 -13.60 4.72 -7.03
N VAL A 53 -14.10 5.95 -7.07
CA VAL A 53 -14.83 6.57 -5.96
C VAL A 53 -16.29 6.65 -6.37
N PRO A 54 -17.25 6.10 -5.60
CA PRO A 54 -18.65 6.19 -5.94
C PRO A 54 -19.07 7.66 -6.00
N LEU A 55 -19.69 8.03 -7.11
CA LEU A 55 -20.18 9.39 -7.35
C LEU A 55 -21.41 9.64 -6.48
N ASP A 56 -21.51 10.86 -5.96
CA ASP A 56 -22.73 11.31 -5.29
C ASP A 56 -23.73 11.85 -6.32
N ILE A 57 -25.00 11.97 -5.92
CA ILE A 57 -26.10 12.44 -6.77
C ILE A 57 -25.87 13.90 -7.21
N GLU A 58 -25.07 14.65 -6.46
CA GLU A 58 -24.67 16.02 -6.79
C GLU A 58 -23.47 16.12 -7.75
N ASP A 59 -22.80 15.01 -8.03
CA ASP A 59 -21.61 14.96 -8.89
C ASP A 59 -21.99 14.94 -10.38
N GLN A 60 -21.24 15.68 -11.21
CA GLN A 60 -21.56 15.82 -12.62
C GLN A 60 -20.71 14.83 -13.44
N PRO A 61 -21.32 13.80 -14.05
CA PRO A 61 -20.59 12.74 -14.75
C PRO A 61 -19.91 13.19 -16.06
N ASP A 62 -20.08 14.46 -16.48
CA ASP A 62 -19.49 15.00 -17.71
C ASP A 62 -18.02 15.43 -17.55
N ASP A 63 -17.52 15.62 -16.32
CA ASP A 63 -16.13 16.03 -16.06
C ASP A 63 -15.18 14.84 -15.81
N TYR A 64 -15.75 13.64 -15.59
CA TYR A 64 -15.02 12.46 -15.13
C TYR A 64 -15.32 11.20 -15.94
N VAL A 65 -14.38 10.26 -15.96
CA VAL A 65 -14.62 8.92 -16.52
C VAL A 65 -15.44 8.14 -15.52
N VAL A 66 -16.73 7.91 -15.81
CA VAL A 66 -17.62 7.12 -14.96
C VAL A 66 -17.51 5.64 -15.31
N VAL A 67 -17.18 4.83 -14.31
CA VAL A 67 -17.13 3.37 -14.37
C VAL A 67 -18.12 2.76 -13.42
N GLN A 68 -18.62 1.58 -13.75
CA GLN A 68 -19.51 0.82 -12.87
C GLN A 68 -18.67 -0.18 -12.11
N ILE A 69 -18.66 -0.05 -10.78
CA ILE A 69 -17.97 -0.97 -9.88
C ILE A 69 -19.02 -1.69 -9.05
N GLY A 70 -18.84 -2.99 -8.86
CA GLY A 70 -19.80 -3.86 -8.22
C GLY A 70 -20.67 -4.63 -9.21
N GLY A 71 -21.68 -5.30 -8.67
CA GLY A 71 -22.57 -6.19 -9.42
C GLY A 71 -22.38 -7.67 -9.09
N PRO A 72 -23.14 -8.56 -9.76
CA PRO A 72 -23.14 -9.97 -9.45
C PRO A 72 -21.81 -10.62 -9.86
N GLY A 73 -21.05 -11.10 -8.88
CA GLY A 73 -19.73 -11.69 -9.12
C GLY A 73 -18.56 -10.69 -9.06
N ALA A 74 -18.84 -9.43 -8.68
CA ALA A 74 -17.79 -8.44 -8.45
C ALA A 74 -16.84 -8.86 -7.33
N ARG A 75 -15.53 -8.75 -7.58
CA ARG A 75 -14.48 -9.07 -6.61
C ARG A 75 -13.90 -7.78 -6.04
N LEU A 76 -14.60 -7.23 -5.05
CA LEU A 76 -14.16 -6.04 -4.33
C LEU A 76 -13.05 -6.35 -3.34
N LEU A 77 -12.11 -5.42 -3.22
CA LEU A 77 -10.94 -5.49 -2.35
C LEU A 77 -11.02 -4.47 -1.22
N GLY A 78 -10.40 -4.85 -0.09
CA GLY A 78 -10.30 -4.01 1.10
C GLY A 78 -11.62 -3.82 1.84
N SER A 79 -11.71 -2.75 2.63
CA SER A 79 -12.89 -2.44 3.45
C SER A 79 -13.89 -1.53 2.73
N THR A 80 -13.70 -1.27 1.42
CA THR A 80 -14.57 -0.39 0.60
C THR A 80 -14.83 0.98 1.26
N GLY A 81 -13.85 1.51 2.01
CA GLY A 81 -13.99 2.76 2.76
C GLY A 81 -15.09 2.73 3.85
N GLY A 82 -15.47 1.55 4.32
CA GLY A 82 -16.60 1.34 5.24
C GLY A 82 -17.97 1.26 4.56
N LEU A 83 -18.03 1.32 3.21
CA LEU A 83 -19.26 1.16 2.46
C LEU A 83 -19.66 -0.31 2.42
N ASN A 84 -20.87 -0.66 2.88
CA ASN A 84 -21.37 -2.02 2.78
C ASN A 84 -21.94 -2.27 1.37
N VAL A 85 -21.08 -2.64 0.43
CA VAL A 85 -21.48 -3.06 -0.92
C VAL A 85 -22.10 -4.45 -0.83
N ALA A 86 -23.40 -4.56 -1.10
CA ALA A 86 -24.04 -5.86 -1.16
C ALA A 86 -23.68 -6.58 -2.47
N ASP A 87 -23.63 -7.91 -2.42
CA ASP A 87 -23.44 -8.75 -3.60
C ASP A 87 -24.55 -8.45 -4.63
N GLY A 88 -24.17 -7.98 -5.82
CA GLY A 88 -25.10 -7.57 -6.87
C GLY A 88 -25.41 -6.08 -6.96
N ASP A 89 -25.00 -5.25 -6.00
CA ASP A 89 -25.16 -3.79 -6.11
C ASP A 89 -24.10 -3.20 -7.03
N VAL A 90 -24.54 -2.37 -7.97
CA VAL A 90 -23.69 -1.67 -8.94
C VAL A 90 -23.64 -0.20 -8.56
N TYR A 91 -22.44 0.33 -8.39
CA TYR A 91 -22.19 1.72 -8.05
C TYR A 91 -21.53 2.44 -9.23
N GLU A 92 -22.07 3.60 -9.58
CA GLU A 92 -21.43 4.52 -10.51
C GLU A 92 -20.27 5.21 -9.78
N CYS A 93 -19.06 4.98 -10.25
CA CYS A 93 -17.83 5.45 -9.64
C CYS A 93 -17.05 6.32 -10.62
N GLU A 94 -16.43 7.39 -10.11
CA GLU A 94 -15.36 8.10 -10.77
C GLU A 94 -14.15 7.18 -10.88
N TYR A 95 -13.68 6.96 -12.09
CA TYR A 95 -12.45 6.23 -12.37
C TYR A 95 -11.25 7.07 -11.97
N LEU A 96 -10.41 6.52 -11.07
CA LEU A 96 -9.19 7.18 -10.64
C LEU A 96 -7.98 6.67 -11.40
N TRP A 97 -7.78 5.36 -11.41
CA TRP A 97 -6.66 4.67 -12.05
C TRP A 97 -6.88 3.16 -11.97
N ALA A 98 -6.11 2.41 -12.77
CA ALA A 98 -6.10 0.96 -12.75
C ALA A 98 -4.68 0.41 -12.76
N ILE A 99 -4.52 -0.84 -12.32
CA ILE A 99 -3.32 -1.63 -12.57
C ILE A 99 -3.72 -2.86 -13.35
N GLN A 100 -3.12 -3.03 -14.53
CA GLN A 100 -3.26 -4.25 -15.31
C GLN A 100 -2.00 -5.10 -15.21
N LEU A 101 -2.19 -6.42 -15.18
CA LEU A 101 -1.10 -7.36 -15.34
C LEU A 101 -0.69 -7.46 -16.82
N SER A 102 0.60 -7.70 -17.04
CA SER A 102 1.17 -7.82 -18.37
C SER A 102 2.15 -8.99 -18.46
N ASP A 103 2.26 -9.57 -19.67
CA ASP A 103 3.22 -10.62 -20.04
C ASP A 103 4.52 -10.03 -20.63
N LEU A 104 4.73 -8.72 -20.48
CA LEU A 104 5.92 -8.04 -20.98
C LEU A 104 7.18 -8.48 -20.20
N GLU A 105 8.28 -8.68 -20.91
CA GLU A 105 9.54 -9.14 -20.31
C GLU A 105 10.08 -8.06 -19.35
N GLY A 106 10.09 -8.36 -18.04
CA GLY A 106 10.51 -7.43 -17.00
C GLY A 106 9.45 -6.41 -16.58
N VAL A 107 8.21 -6.55 -17.03
CA VAL A 107 7.09 -5.69 -16.64
C VAL A 107 5.88 -6.56 -16.33
N ARG A 108 5.55 -6.67 -15.05
CA ARG A 108 4.39 -7.44 -14.59
C ARG A 108 3.17 -6.56 -14.36
N TYR A 109 3.35 -5.32 -13.93
CA TYR A 109 2.30 -4.36 -13.60
C TYR A 109 2.41 -3.11 -14.46
N ILE A 110 1.29 -2.73 -15.04
CA ILE A 110 1.16 -1.48 -15.79
C ILE A 110 0.12 -0.63 -15.09
N LYS A 111 0.51 0.58 -14.70
CA LYS A 111 -0.40 1.57 -14.14
C LYS A 111 -1.02 2.38 -15.25
N VAL A 112 -2.33 2.45 -15.22
CA VAL A 112 -3.17 3.24 -16.12
C VAL A 112 -3.77 4.38 -15.31
N ASP A 113 -3.63 5.63 -15.76
CA ASP A 113 -4.22 6.77 -15.06
C ASP A 113 -5.71 6.96 -15.42
N GLN A 114 -6.32 8.02 -14.89
CA GLN A 114 -7.73 8.40 -15.11
C GLN A 114 -8.10 8.66 -16.58
N ASP A 115 -7.15 9.04 -17.45
CA ASP A 115 -7.41 9.20 -18.89
C ASP A 115 -7.44 7.84 -19.63
N GLY A 116 -6.95 6.78 -18.97
CA GLY A 116 -6.71 5.50 -19.61
C GLY A 116 -5.31 5.38 -20.23
N ASP A 117 -4.40 6.32 -19.96
CA ASP A 117 -3.03 6.25 -20.44
C ASP A 117 -2.13 5.43 -19.50
N GLU A 118 -1.26 4.63 -20.10
CA GLU A 118 -0.24 3.88 -19.38
C GLU A 118 0.86 4.84 -18.91
N VAL A 119 0.95 5.07 -17.60
CA VAL A 119 1.87 6.04 -17.00
C VAL A 119 3.07 5.40 -16.31
N ALA A 120 3.02 4.10 -16.00
CA ALA A 120 4.13 3.38 -15.39
C ALA A 120 4.11 1.87 -15.72
N TRP A 121 5.31 1.29 -15.85
CA TRP A 121 5.55 -0.13 -16.13
C TRP A 121 6.62 -0.63 -15.14
N THR A 122 6.30 -1.65 -14.34
CA THR A 122 7.21 -2.22 -13.34
C THR A 122 6.96 -3.72 -13.16
N ASP A 123 7.92 -4.46 -12.62
CA ASP A 123 7.74 -5.82 -12.14
C ASP A 123 7.35 -5.90 -10.65
N ASN A 124 7.26 -4.75 -9.96
CA ASN A 124 6.97 -4.69 -8.53
C ASN A 124 5.77 -3.79 -8.22
N LEU A 125 4.70 -4.39 -7.71
CA LEU A 125 3.44 -3.70 -7.42
C LEU A 125 3.64 -2.49 -6.50
N ALA A 126 4.53 -2.57 -5.51
CA ALA A 126 4.77 -1.48 -4.57
C ALA A 126 5.25 -0.19 -5.27
N GLU A 127 5.95 -0.28 -6.41
CA GLU A 127 6.48 0.90 -7.09
C GLU A 127 5.41 1.73 -7.83
N VAL A 128 4.27 1.12 -8.17
CA VAL A 128 3.16 1.82 -8.85
C VAL A 128 2.10 2.34 -7.89
N LEU A 129 2.09 1.85 -6.65
CA LEU A 129 1.13 2.27 -5.63
C LEU A 129 1.47 3.67 -5.09
N PRO A 130 0.47 4.55 -4.91
CA PRO A 130 0.69 5.91 -4.41
C PRO A 130 1.13 5.94 -2.94
N PHE A 131 0.78 4.92 -2.16
CA PHE A 131 1.16 4.77 -0.76
C PHE A 131 1.79 3.40 -0.59
N VAL A 132 3.12 3.32 -0.69
CA VAL A 132 3.82 2.20 -0.04
C VAL A 132 3.71 2.49 1.45
N MET A 133 2.73 1.91 2.11
CA MET A 133 2.84 1.75 3.56
C MET A 133 4.05 0.85 3.76
N ALA A 134 5.19 1.48 4.05
CA ALA A 134 6.36 0.83 4.57
C ALA A 134 5.99 0.26 5.94
N GLU A 135 5.23 -0.83 5.98
CA GLU A 135 5.01 -1.62 7.19
C GLU A 135 6.30 -2.36 7.62
N ASP A 136 7.42 -2.17 6.91
CA ASP A 136 8.75 -2.68 7.28
C ASP A 136 9.84 -1.60 7.26
N ALA A 137 9.50 -0.37 7.68
CA ALA A 137 10.52 0.61 8.09
C ALA A 137 10.25 1.10 9.53
N MET A 138 9.85 0.18 10.41
CA MET A 138 10.24 0.29 11.81
C MET A 138 11.64 -0.33 11.92
N ASP A 139 12.65 0.39 11.43
CA ASP A 139 13.97 0.23 12.01
C ASP A 139 13.83 0.73 13.45
N ASP A 140 13.76 -0.23 14.37
CA ASP A 140 13.83 -0.04 15.81
C ASP A 140 15.22 0.51 16.15
N ASP A 141 15.51 1.75 15.75
CA ASP A 141 16.57 2.56 16.34
C ASP A 141 15.92 3.43 17.42
N ASP A 142 15.41 2.77 18.47
CA ASP A 142 15.25 3.38 19.79
C ASP A 142 16.67 3.62 20.33
N GLY A 143 17.37 4.58 19.73
CA GLY A 143 18.63 5.14 20.17
C GLY A 143 18.40 5.93 21.44
N ASN A 144 18.15 5.22 22.53
CA ASN A 144 18.25 5.70 23.90
C ASN A 144 19.67 6.23 24.15
N ASP A 145 19.84 7.55 24.06
CA ASP A 145 20.99 8.27 24.62
C ASP A 145 20.48 9.45 25.45
N LEU A 146 19.83 9.09 26.57
CA LEU A 146 19.72 9.97 27.72
C LEU A 146 21.06 9.93 28.46
N ASP A 147 22.08 10.62 27.97
CA ASP A 147 23.27 10.90 28.76
C ASP A 147 23.00 12.16 29.60
N ASP A 148 22.32 11.92 30.73
CA ASP A 148 22.17 12.85 31.84
C ASP A 148 23.55 12.91 32.54
N GLU A 149 24.41 13.82 32.09
CA GLU A 149 25.71 14.12 32.74
C GLU A 149 25.45 14.73 34.14
N ASP A 150 25.28 13.89 35.15
CA ASP A 150 25.46 14.26 36.56
C ASP A 150 25.79 13.00 37.38
N ASP A 151 27.05 12.84 37.80
CA ASP A 151 27.45 12.49 39.18
C ASP A 151 28.97 12.22 39.24
N ASP A 152 29.75 13.20 39.71
CA ASP A 152 31.13 13.01 40.18
C ASP A 152 31.18 13.50 41.64
N ASP A 153 30.47 12.79 42.52
CA ASP A 153 30.68 12.85 43.97
C ASP A 153 31.17 11.48 44.43
N ASP A 154 32.49 11.33 44.51
CA ASP A 154 33.21 10.21 45.11
C ASP A 154 33.14 10.31 46.65
N PRO A 155 32.47 9.36 47.33
CA PRO A 155 32.81 9.11 48.71
C PRO A 155 33.37 7.68 48.92
N TYR A 156 34.46 7.67 49.69
CA TYR A 156 35.06 6.58 50.47
C TYR A 156 36.18 5.77 49.79
N ASP A 157 37.43 6.06 50.19
CA ASP A 157 38.12 5.10 51.07
C ASP A 157 39.18 5.79 51.95
N LEU A 158 38.92 5.80 53.25
CA LEU A 158 39.93 5.95 54.28
C LEU A 158 40.71 4.63 54.37
N ASP A 159 42.03 4.66 54.21
CA ASP A 159 43.00 4.39 55.28
C ASP A 159 44.38 3.92 54.72
N ASP A 160 45.40 4.67 55.12
CA ASP A 160 46.74 4.20 55.49
C ASP A 160 47.59 3.42 54.47
N ARG A 161 48.50 4.13 53.76
CA ARG A 161 49.93 3.77 53.64
C ARG A 161 50.83 5.01 53.50
N ASN A 162 51.29 5.47 54.66
CA ASN A 162 52.51 6.20 54.94
C ASN A 162 53.66 6.05 53.90
N GLU A 163 54.08 7.15 53.25
CA GLU A 163 55.50 7.44 52.92
C GLU A 163 55.71 8.92 52.52
N PRO A 164 56.62 9.68 53.17
CA PRO A 164 56.81 11.11 52.93
C PRO A 164 57.64 11.40 51.67
N ARG A 165 57.17 12.36 50.87
CA ARG A 165 57.86 12.93 49.70
C ARG A 165 59.24 13.50 50.06
N THR A 166 60.29 12.98 49.45
CA THR A 166 61.59 13.68 49.33
C THR A 166 62.01 13.87 47.88
N LEU A 167 62.06 15.14 47.48
CA LEU A 167 62.99 15.83 46.56
C LEU A 167 63.80 15.03 45.52
N HIS A 168 63.66 15.42 44.24
CA HIS A 168 64.81 15.78 43.39
C HIS A 168 64.40 16.84 42.37
#